data_AF-A0A9Q0NH58-F1
#
_entry.id   AF-A0A9Q0NH58-F1
#
_cell.length_a   1.000
_cell.length_b   1.000
_cell.length_c   1.000
_cell.angle_alpha   90.00
_cell.angle_beta   90.00
_cell.angle_gamma   90.00
#
_symmetry.space_group_name_H-M   'P 1'
#
loop_
_entity.id
_entity.type
_entity.pdbx_description
1 polymer ?
#
loop_
_entity_poly.entity_id
_entity_poly.type
_entity_poly.pdbx_seq_one_letter_code
_entity_poly.pdbx_strand_id
1 'polypeptide(L)' 'MADDMGAAKERRILVVVDESEESMNALSWCLKNVLVSTSSSTDTLILLYVKPPRVVYSALDGTGYLYSSDIMETMT' A
#
# COMPACT_ATOMS: atom_id res chain seq x y z
N MET A 1 26.56 26.47 26.58
CA MET A 1 26.21 25.44 25.59
C MET A 1 25.68 24.26 26.37
N ALA A 2 24.36 24.05 26.39
CA ALA A 2 23.76 22.87 27.00
C ALA A 2 23.11 22.11 25.85
N ASP A 3 23.53 20.85 25.72
CA ASP A 3 23.23 19.96 24.61
C ASP A 3 21.73 19.83 24.35
N ASP A 4 21.39 19.87 23.07
CA ASP A 4 20.14 19.46 22.44
C ASP A 4 19.92 17.96 22.70
N MET A 5 19.54 17.62 23.93
CA MET A 5 19.42 16.24 24.38
C MET A 5 18.08 15.66 23.91
N GLY A 6 18.06 15.31 22.62
CA GLY A 6 17.20 14.28 22.06
C GLY A 6 15.71 14.62 22.03
N ALA A 7 15.31 15.58 21.19
CA ALA A 7 13.95 15.54 20.65
C ALA A 7 13.73 14.14 20.05
N ALA A 8 12.82 13.36 20.63
CA ALA A 8 12.46 12.04 20.13
C ALA A 8 12.08 12.18 18.65
N LYS A 9 12.99 11.76 17.77
CA LYS A 9 12.82 11.91 16.32
C LYS A 9 11.54 11.18 15.93
N GLU A 10 10.53 11.91 15.48
CA GLU A 10 9.25 11.35 15.02
C GLU A 10 9.51 10.16 14.10
N ARG A 11 9.01 9.00 14.51
CA ARG A 11 9.22 7.76 13.76
C ARG A 11 8.18 7.68 12.66
N ARG A 12 8.62 7.66 11.40
CA ARG A 12 7.74 7.51 10.24
C ARG A 12 7.87 6.11 9.66
N ILE A 13 6.73 5.46 9.44
CA ILE A 13 6.65 4.06 9.02
C ILE A 13 5.84 4.01 7.74
N LEU A 14 6.48 3.68 6.63
CA LEU A 14 5.82 3.48 5.34
C LEU A 14 5.44 2.02 5.18
N VAL A 15 4.16 1.76 4.95
CA VAL A 15 3.65 0.42 4.64
C VAL A 15 3.04 0.45 3.26
N VAL A 16 3.54 -0.39 2.37
CA VAL A 16 3.05 -0.52 1.01
C VAL A 16 2.15 -1.75 0.95
N VAL A 17 0.93 -1.60 0.45
CA VAL A 17 -0.06 -2.68 0.37
C VAL A 17 -0.68 -2.74 -1.02
N ASP A 18 -0.96 -3.95 -1.50
CA ASP A 18 -1.81 -4.20 -2.67
C ASP A 18 -3.10 -4.92 -2.23
N GLU A 19 -3.89 -5.42 -3.19
CA GLU A 19 -5.14 -6.15 -2.92
C GLU A 19 -4.93 -7.62 -2.52
N SER A 20 -3.69 -8.04 -2.33
CA SER A 20 -3.39 -9.43 -1.99
C SER A 20 -3.69 -9.72 -0.51
N GLU A 21 -3.99 -11.00 -0.24
CA GLU A 21 -4.22 -11.48 1.13
C GLU A 21 -2.94 -11.36 1.98
N GLU A 22 -1.79 -11.59 1.37
CA GLU A 22 -0.47 -11.49 2.01
C GLU A 22 -0.19 -10.07 2.48
N SER A 23 -0.49 -9.06 1.65
CA SER A 23 -0.36 -7.64 2.03
C SER A 23 -1.25 -7.28 3.21
N MET A 24 -2.47 -7.81 3.26
CA MET A 24 -3.43 -7.53 4.32
C MET A 24 -3.05 -8.20 5.65
N ASN A 25 -2.49 -9.40 5.57
CA ASN A 25 -1.90 -10.08 6.73
C ASN A 25 -0.67 -9.33 7.26
N ALA A 26 0.23 -8.87 6.38
CA ALA A 26 1.40 -8.08 6.75
C ALA A 26 1.00 -6.74 7.40
N LEU A 27 0.01 -6.05 6.85
CA LEU A 27 -0.54 -4.81 7.43
C LEU A 27 -1.13 -5.08 8.83
N SER A 28 -1.94 -6.13 8.98
CA SER A 28 -2.54 -6.51 10.25
C SER A 28 -1.48 -6.80 11.32
N TRP A 29 -0.39 -7.46 10.95
CA TRP A 29 0.74 -7.67 11.84
C TRP A 29 1.45 -6.35 12.18
N CYS A 30 1.66 -5.48 11.19
CA CYS A 30 2.31 -4.19 11.36
C CYS A 30 1.54 -3.31 12.37
N LEU A 31 0.22 -3.18 12.21
CA LEU A 31 -0.59 -2.39 13.14
C LEU A 31 -0.49 -2.91 14.58
N LYS A 32 -0.60 -4.24 14.77
CA LYS A 32 -0.58 -4.87 16.10
C LYS A 32 0.77 -4.81 16.80
N ASN A 33 1.87 -4.95 16.06
CA ASN A 33 3.20 -5.10 16.66
C ASN A 33 4.00 -3.80 16.61
N VAL A 34 3.79 -2.98 15.59
CA VAL A 34 4.65 -1.82 15.31
C VAL A 34 4.06 -0.52 15.86
N LEU A 35 2.73 -0.37 15.85
CA LEU A 35 2.04 0.84 16.35
C LEU A 35 1.45 0.66 17.75
N VAL A 36 0.89 -0.51 18.06
CA VAL A 36 0.27 -0.75 19.37
C VAL A 36 1.30 -1.02 20.47
N SER A 37 2.50 -1.51 20.12
CA SER A 37 3.59 -1.69 21.10
C SER A 37 4.35 -0.41 21.43
N THR A 38 4.26 0.63 20.60
CA THR A 38 4.88 1.92 20.86
C THR A 38 3.86 2.85 21.51
N SER A 39 3.89 2.93 22.84
CA SER A 39 3.10 3.89 23.66
C SER A 39 3.45 5.37 23.39
N SER A 40 4.11 5.68 22.27
CA SER A 40 4.64 7.00 21.93
C SER A 40 3.75 7.65 20.89
N SER A 41 3.08 8.72 21.30
CA SER A 41 2.20 9.60 20.53
C SER A 41 2.85 10.35 19.35
N THR A 42 3.94 9.83 18.78
CA THR A 42 4.75 10.47 17.74
C THR A 42 5.01 9.56 16.52
N ASP A 43 4.53 8.31 16.52
CA ASP A 43 4.67 7.40 15.39
C ASP A 43 3.64 7.76 14.30
N THR A 44 4.13 8.07 13.10
CA THR A 44 3.29 8.34 11.92
C THR A 44 3.33 7.16 10.96
N LEU A 45 2.19 6.51 10.73
CA LEU A 45 2.04 5.50 9.70
C LEU A 45 1.64 6.16 8.37
N ILE A 46 2.41 5.89 7.32
CA ILE A 46 2.08 6.26 5.95
C ILE A 46 1.70 4.97 5.23
N LEU A 47 0.45 4.88 4.78
CA LEU A 47 -0.04 3.75 4.00
C LEU A 47 -0.03 4.11 2.51
N LEU A 48 0.71 3.35 1.71
CA LEU A 48 0.73 3.48 0.26
C LEU A 48 0.03 2.26 -0.35
N TYR A 49 -1.15 2.48 -0.92
CA TYR A 49 -1.85 1.46 -1.68
C TYR A 49 -1.36 1.45 -3.14
N VAL A 50 -0.90 0.29 -3.59
CA VAL A 50 -0.45 0.06 -4.97
C VAL A 50 -1.61 -0.52 -5.75
N LYS A 51 -2.15 0.29 -6.67
CA LYS A 51 -3.12 -0.19 -7.65
C LYS A 51 -2.36 -0.83 -8.81
N PRO A 52 -2.59 -2.12 -9.13
CA PRO A 52 -1.98 -2.75 -10.30
C PRO A 52 -2.31 -1.94 -11.57
N PRO A 53 -1.36 -1.78 -12.50
CA PRO A 53 -1.66 -1.20 -13.80
C PRO A 53 -2.78 -2.02 -14.45
N ARG A 54 -3.87 -1.37 -14.86
CA ARG A 54 -4.92 -2.04 -15.62
C ARG A 54 -4.28 -2.58 -16.90
N VAL A 55 -4.40 -3.88 -17.13
CA VAL A 55 -3.91 -4.52 -18.35
C VAL A 55 -4.79 -4.01 -19.50
N VAL A 56 -4.29 -3.01 -20.22
CA VAL A 56 -4.95 -2.54 -21.44
C VAL A 56 -4.55 -3.52 -22.55
N TYR A 57 -5.37 -4.54 -22.78
CA TYR A 57 -5.24 -5.34 -24.00
C TYR A 57 -5.49 -4.43 -25.19
N SER A 58 -4.50 -4.24 -26.06
CA SER A 58 -4.73 -3.56 -27.32
C SER A 58 -5.71 -4.41 -28.13
N ALA A 59 -6.95 -3.94 -28.29
CA ALA A 59 -8.00 -4.60 -29.05
C ALA A 59 -7.71 -4.68 -30.58
N LEU A 60 -6.44 -4.55 -30.99
CA LEU A 60 -6.04 -4.27 -32.36
C LEU A 60 -4.84 -5.10 -32.83
N ASP A 61 -4.73 -6.35 -32.40
CA ASP A 61 -4.19 -7.39 -33.27
C ASP A 61 -5.32 -8.39 -33.56
N GLY A 62 -5.46 -8.82 -34.80
CA GLY A 62 -6.66 -9.46 -35.35
C GLY A 62 -6.99 -10.86 -34.83
N THR A 63 -6.66 -11.22 -33.59
CA THR A 63 -6.87 -12.55 -33.00
C THR A 63 -7.77 -12.53 -31.76
N GLY A 64 -9.03 -12.10 -31.94
CA GLY A 64 -10.19 -12.73 -31.26
C GLY A 64 -10.42 -12.57 -29.75
N TYR A 65 -9.74 -11.70 -29.01
CA TYR A 65 -9.95 -11.56 -27.55
C TYR A 65 -10.89 -10.40 -27.15
N LEU A 66 -12.06 -10.29 -27.79
CA LEU A 66 -13.02 -9.19 -27.58
C LEU A 66 -13.88 -9.28 -26.30
N TYR A 67 -13.70 -10.33 -25.48
CA TYR A 67 -14.59 -10.63 -24.34
C TYR A 67 -13.84 -11.01 -23.05
N SER A 68 -12.67 -10.43 -22.79
CA SER A 68 -12.06 -10.58 -21.45
C SER A 68 -12.84 -9.73 -20.44
N SER A 69 -13.13 -10.27 -19.26
CA SER A 69 -13.79 -9.60 -18.14
C SER A 69 -13.17 -8.23 -17.85
N ASP A 70 -11.85 -8.13 -17.98
CA ASP A 70 -11.07 -6.92 -17.76
C ASP A 70 -11.43 -5.76 -18.71
N ILE A 71 -11.89 -6.07 -19.94
CA ILE A 71 -12.29 -5.06 -20.94
C ILE A 71 -13.66 -4.48 -20.56
N MET A 72 -14.60 -5.33 -20.13
CA MET A 72 -15.93 -4.89 -19.71
C MET A 72 -15.87 -3.96 -18.49
N GLU A 73 -14.92 -4.18 -17.57
CA GLU A 73 -14.70 -3.31 -16.41
C GLU A 73 -14.13 -1.92 -16.78
N THR A 74 -13.59 -1.74 -17.98
CA THR A 74 -13.11 -0.43 -18.45
C THR A 74 -14.17 0.43 -19.14
N MET A 75 -15.35 -0.12 -19.44
CA MET A 75 -16.45 0.56 -20.16
C MET A 75 -17.58 1.07 -19.24
N THR A 76 -17.40 0.99 -17.91
CA THR A 76 -18.35 1.53 -16.91
C THR A 76 -17.70 2.67 -16.13
#